data_AF-A0A2R6AYP1-F1
#
_entry.id   AF-A0A2R6AYP1-F1
#
_cell.length_a   1.000
_cell.length_b   1.000
_cell.length_c   1.000
_cell.angle_alpha   90.00
_cell.angle_beta   90.00
_cell.angle_gamma   90.00
#
_symmetry.space_group_name_H-M   'P 1'
#
loop_
_entity.id
_entity.type
_entity.pdbx_description
1 polymer ?
#
loop_
_entity_poly.entity_id
_entity_poly.type
_entity_poly.pdbx_seq_one_letter_code
_entity_poly.pdbx_strand_id
1 'polypeptide(L)'
;MLEYALNDGSYITFISTKQPEYSKDEPHIALLMTPQELEVVRSNLERLGLAYEENEENLSFYDPSNLRVELYITPRTSEAT
;
A
#
# COMPACT_ATOMS: atom_id res chain seq x y z
N MET A 1 -1.53 -19.28 -7.82
CA MET A 1 -2.22 -18.02 -8.14
C MET A 1 -3.23 -17.80 -7.04
N LEU A 2 -3.09 -16.71 -6.30
CA LEU A 2 -4.04 -16.29 -5.27
C LEU A 2 -4.66 -14.98 -5.72
N GLU A 3 -5.99 -14.91 -5.74
CA GLU A 3 -6.74 -13.71 -6.12
C GLU A 3 -7.55 -13.26 -4.91
N TYR A 4 -7.51 -11.96 -4.62
CA TYR A 4 -8.32 -11.33 -3.59
C TYR A 4 -9.18 -10.24 -4.24
N ALA A 5 -10.50 -10.48 -4.29
CA ALA A 5 -11.47 -9.53 -4.81
C ALA A 5 -11.94 -8.57 -3.71
N LEU A 6 -11.96 -7.29 -4.03
CA LEU A 6 -12.44 -6.20 -3.17
C LEU A 6 -13.93 -5.93 -3.45
N ASN A 7 -14.60 -5.29 -2.48
CA ASN A 7 -16.04 -5.03 -2.53
C ASN A 7 -16.45 -4.10 -3.69
N ASP A 8 -15.51 -3.32 -4.23
CA ASP A 8 -15.71 -2.43 -5.38
C ASP A 8 -15.50 -3.13 -6.74
N GLY A 9 -15.24 -4.44 -6.72
CA GLY A 9 -14.99 -5.25 -7.91
C GLY A 9 -13.55 -5.21 -8.43
N SER A 10 -12.66 -4.44 -7.79
CA SER A 10 -11.23 -4.53 -8.06
C SER A 10 -10.64 -5.81 -7.45
N TYR A 11 -9.50 -6.27 -7.95
CA TYR A 11 -8.86 -7.48 -7.45
C TYR A 11 -7.34 -7.35 -7.46
N ILE A 12 -6.69 -7.99 -6.49
CA ILE A 12 -5.24 -8.13 -6.42
C ILE A 12 -4.89 -9.60 -6.66
N THR A 13 -3.99 -9.85 -7.61
CA THR A 13 -3.52 -11.21 -7.93
C THR A 13 -2.05 -11.36 -7.58
N PHE A 14 -1.73 -12.42 -6.83
CA PHE A 14 -0.36 -12.82 -6.51
C PHE A 14 0.06 -14.01 -7.38
N ILE A 15 1.12 -13.82 -8.18
CA ILE A 15 1.71 -14.83 -9.06
C ILE A 15 3.12 -15.15 -8.56
N SER A 16 3.28 -16.26 -7.83
CA SER A 16 4.52 -16.63 -7.13
C SER A 16 5.52 -17.44 -7.96
N THR A 17 5.41 -17.42 -9.29
CA THR A 17 6.20 -18.33 -10.15
C THR A 17 7.66 -17.91 -10.29
N LYS A 18 8.01 -16.66 -9.94
CA LYS A 18 9.38 -16.13 -9.90
C LYS A 18 9.50 -15.02 -8.85
N GLN A 19 10.69 -14.90 -8.25
CA GLN A 19 11.02 -13.71 -7.46
C GLN A 19 11.24 -12.54 -8.43
N PRO A 20 10.52 -11.42 -8.28
CA PRO A 20 10.65 -10.28 -9.17
C PRO A 20 12.01 -9.57 -8.97
N GLU A 21 12.57 -9.04 -10.06
CA GLU A 21 13.78 -8.23 -10.03
C GLU A 21 13.39 -6.74 -10.12
N TYR A 22 13.47 -6.03 -9.00
CA TYR A 22 13.09 -4.61 -8.87
C TYR A 22 14.30 -3.64 -8.95
N SER A 23 15.45 -4.13 -9.40
CA SER A 23 16.74 -3.43 -9.30
C SER A 23 16.91 -2.21 -10.22
N LYS A 24 16.02 -2.01 -11.20
CA LYS A 24 16.19 -1.01 -12.27
C LYS A 24 15.26 0.18 -12.17
N ASP A 25 13.98 -0.09 -11.98
CA ASP A 25 12.92 0.90 -11.83
C ASP A 25 12.16 0.44 -10.60
N GLU A 26 12.40 1.03 -9.42
CA GLU A 26 11.78 0.63 -8.15
C GLU A 26 10.25 0.70 -8.28
N PRO A 27 9.58 -0.41 -8.64
CA PRO A 27 8.19 -0.36 -8.98
C PRO A 27 7.40 -0.35 -7.68
N HIS A 28 6.30 0.38 -7.67
CA HIS A 28 5.48 0.49 -6.48
C HIS A 28 3.99 0.42 -6.81
N ILE A 29 3.23 -0.01 -5.81
CA ILE A 29 1.78 0.13 -5.80
C ILE A 29 1.46 1.39 -4.99
N ALA A 30 0.83 2.37 -5.62
CA ALA A 30 0.29 3.54 -4.95
C ALA A 30 -1.20 3.35 -4.66
N LEU A 31 -1.60 3.50 -3.40
CA LEU A 31 -2.99 3.40 -2.96
C LEU A 31 -3.41 4.71 -2.29
N LEU A 32 -4.62 5.18 -2.61
CA LEU A 32 -5.24 6.27 -1.87
C LEU A 32 -6.07 5.73 -0.71
N MET A 33 -5.94 6.36 0.44
CA MET A 33 -6.63 6.00 1.67
C MET A 33 -7.21 7.23 2.36
N THR A 34 -8.30 7.02 3.09
CA THR A 34 -8.76 7.99 4.09
C THR A 34 -7.78 8.04 5.28
N PRO A 35 -7.77 9.13 6.06
CA PRO A 35 -6.94 9.20 7.27
C PRO A 35 -7.21 8.04 8.25
N GLN A 36 -8.47 7.61 8.40
CA GLN A 36 -8.84 6.51 9.29
C GLN A 36 -8.29 5.17 8.81
N GLU A 37 -8.32 4.90 7.50
CA GLU A 37 -7.73 3.68 6.94
C GLU A 37 -6.22 3.67 7.12
N LEU A 38 -5.54 4.81 6.95
CA LEU A 38 -4.10 4.92 7.15
C LEU A 38 -3.70 4.59 8.61
N GLU A 39 -4.46 5.06 9.60
CA GLU A 39 -4.23 4.72 11.01
C GLU A 39 -4.37 3.20 11.27
N VAL A 40 -5.37 2.56 10.65
CA VAL A 40 -5.56 1.11 10.74
C VAL A 40 -4.37 0.37 10.13
N VAL A 41 -3.84 0.86 8.99
CA VAL A 41 -2.65 0.26 8.38
C VAL A 41 -1.42 0.45 9.26
N ARG A 42 -1.18 1.65 9.80
CA ARG A 42 -0.04 1.92 10.70
C ARG A 42 -0.04 0.97 11.89
N SER A 43 -1.18 0.85 12.58
CA SER A 43 -1.34 -0.07 13.71
C SER A 43 -1.07 -1.54 13.32
N ASN A 44 -1.48 -1.95 12.11
CA ASN A 44 -1.21 -3.29 11.61
C ASN A 44 0.28 -3.52 11.30
N LEU A 45 0.97 -2.54 10.69
CA LEU A 45 2.39 -2.63 10.41
C LEU A 45 3.20 -2.77 11.70
N GLU A 46 2.92 -1.93 12.70
CA GLU A 46 3.53 -1.99 14.03
C GLU A 46 3.29 -3.35 14.72
N ARG A 47 2.03 -3.81 14.73
CA ARG A 47 1.64 -5.10 15.33
C ARG A 47 2.36 -6.29 14.68
N LEU A 48 2.62 -6.21 13.38
CA LEU A 48 3.32 -7.24 12.61
C LEU A 48 4.86 -7.07 12.65
N GLY A 49 5.37 -5.99 13.24
CA GLY A 49 6.80 -5.69 13.27
C GLY A 49 7.37 -5.35 11.89
N LEU A 50 6.55 -4.81 10.98
CA LEU A 50 6.97 -4.39 9.65
C LEU A 50 7.50 -2.96 9.70
N ALA A 51 8.70 -2.76 9.18
CA ALA A 51 9.29 -1.43 9.04
C ALA A 51 8.55 -0.64 7.95
N TYR A 52 8.34 0.65 8.21
CA TYR A 52 7.76 1.59 7.27
C TYR A 52 8.43 2.96 7.40
N GLU A 53 8.39 3.73 6.32
CA GLU A 53 8.84 5.12 6.25
C GLU A 53 7.61 6.02 6.10
N GLU A 54 7.57 7.14 6.81
CA GLU A 54 6.46 8.08 6.75
C GLU A 54 7.00 9.51 6.60
N ASN A 55 6.43 10.24 5.64
CA ASN A 55 6.75 11.64 5.37
C ASN A 55 5.45 12.46 5.23
N GLU A 56 5.56 13.73 4.82
CA GLU A 56 4.41 14.63 4.70
C GLU A 56 3.41 14.22 3.60
N GLU A 57 3.83 13.42 2.63
CA GLU A 57 3.04 13.02 1.47
C GLU A 57 2.45 11.60 1.60
N ASN A 58 3.23 10.65 2.13
CA ASN A 58 2.84 9.24 2.18
C ASN A 58 3.45 8.44 3.34
N LEU A 59 2.86 7.26 3.55
CA LEU A 59 3.45 6.14 4.30
C LEU A 59 3.87 5.08 3.29
N SER A 60 5.09 4.57 3.39
CA SER A 60 5.62 3.54 2.49
C SER A 60 6.25 2.37 3.23
N PHE A 61 6.12 1.17 2.67
CA PHE A 61 6.72 -0.06 3.20
C PHE A 61 6.97 -1.07 2.08
N TYR A 62 7.69 -2.15 2.37
CA TYR A 62 7.91 -3.23 1.42
C TYR A 62 7.09 -4.47 1.79
N ASP A 63 6.52 -5.11 0.79
CA ASP A 63 5.96 -6.45 0.95
C ASP A 63 7.08 -7.51 1.11
N PRO A 64 6.75 -8.77 1.47
CA PRO A 64 7.74 -9.84 1.57
C PRO A 64 8.48 -10.18 0.26
N SER A 65 8.00 -9.69 -0.87
CA SER A 65 8.60 -9.87 -2.20
C SER A 65 9.54 -8.70 -2.57
N ASN A 66 9.74 -7.73 -1.67
CA ASN A 66 10.43 -6.45 -1.87
C ASN A 66 9.73 -5.48 -2.84
N LEU A 67 8.42 -5.62 -3.04
CA LEU A 67 7.63 -4.64 -3.78
C LEU A 67 7.33 -3.46 -2.84
N ARG A 68 7.60 -2.24 -3.32
CA ARG A 68 7.27 -1.02 -2.57
C ARG A 68 5.77 -0.75 -2.63
N VAL A 69 5.18 -0.42 -1.50
CA VAL A 69 3.78 -0.01 -1.37
C VAL A 69 3.76 1.38 -0.77
N GLU A 70 3.04 2.31 -1.41
CA GLU A 70 2.91 3.69 -0.98
C GLU A 70 1.44 4.04 -0.75
N LEU A 71 1.15 4.59 0.43
CA LEU A 71 -0.17 4.93 0.90
C LEU A 71 -0.29 6.44 1.01
N TYR A 72 -1.13 7.01 0.16
CA TYR A 72 -1.40 8.43 0.08
C TYR A 72 -2.72 8.77 0.77
N ILE A 73 -2.74 9.90 1.46
CA ILE A 73 -3.99 10.40 2.05
C ILE A 73 -4.78 11.12 0.95
N THR A 74 -6.03 10.69 0.70
CA THR A 74 -6.98 11.52 -0.06
C THR A 74 -7.07 12.88 0.62
N PRO A 75 -6.83 14.00 -0.06
CA PRO A 75 -7.07 15.31 0.54
C PRO A 75 -8.48 15.32 1.11
N ARG A 76 -8.67 15.81 2.34
CA ARG A 76 -10.03 16.12 2.79
C ARG A 76 -10.62 16.99 1.68
N THR A 77 -11.73 16.56 1.10
CA THR A 77 -12.52 17.41 0.24
C THR A 77 -12.98 18.57 1.10
N SER A 78 -12.16 19.62 1.16
CA SER A 78 -12.55 20.92 1.68
C SER A 78 -13.60 21.44 0.71
N GLU A 79 -14.84 21.44 1.20
CA GLU A 79 -15.90 22.36 0.80
C GLU A 79 -16.18 22.44 -0.72
N ALA A 80 -17.04 21.53 -1.20
CA ALA A 80 -17.99 21.94 -2.22
C ALA A 80 -19.05 22.82 -1.53
N THR A 81 -18.74 24.12 -1.40
CA THR A 81 -19.75 25.18 -1.17
C THR A 81 -20.69 25.29 -2.35
#